data_AF-A0A9Q3DK93-F1
#
_entry.id   AF-A0A9Q3DK93-F1
#
_cell.length_a   1.000
_cell.length_b   1.000
_cell.length_c   1.000
_cell.angle_alpha   90.00
_cell.angle_beta   90.00
_cell.angle_gamma   90.00
#
_symmetry.space_group_name_H-M   'P 1'
#
loop_
_entity.id
_entity.type
_entity.pdbx_description
1 polymer ?
#
loop_
_entity_poly.entity_id
_entity_poly.type
_entity_poly.pdbx_seq_one_letter_code
_entity_poly.pdbx_strand_id
1 'polypeptide(L)'
;MKLTRFSQGANNSVVVYQSQMTWLLQEEIPESIGSFVDDQGMKVPRSLQNQGTLPESPSIRRFIWEYAIALKQILLRIKKAGLTISGSKFAFCVPALEMVGHVV
;
A
#
# COMPACT_ATOMS: atom_id res chain seq x y z
N MET A 1 1.74 34.40 -7.43
CA MET A 1 1.01 33.34 -6.69
C MET A 1 2.05 32.38 -6.11
N LYS A 2 2.05 32.12 -4.79
CA LYS A 2 2.92 31.11 -4.15
C LYS A 2 2.13 29.82 -3.96
N LEU A 3 2.73 28.68 -4.28
CA LEU A 3 2.12 27.37 -4.06
C LEU A 3 2.37 26.92 -2.62
N THR A 4 1.38 26.23 -2.03
CA THR A 4 1.44 25.66 -0.66
C THR A 4 1.52 24.13 -0.66
N ARG A 5 1.68 23.53 -1.85
CA ARG A 5 1.79 22.09 -2.11
C ARG A 5 2.87 21.87 -3.18
N PHE A 6 3.27 20.63 -3.39
CA PHE A 6 4.19 20.30 -4.48
C PHE A 6 3.63 20.77 -5.81
N SER A 7 4.45 21.50 -6.55
CA SER A 7 4.15 21.94 -7.90
C SER A 7 4.39 20.79 -8.87
N GLN A 8 3.40 20.48 -9.68
CA GLN A 8 3.60 19.56 -10.79
C GLN A 8 4.65 20.13 -11.76
N GLY A 9 5.58 19.28 -12.21
CA GLY A 9 6.63 19.65 -13.16
C GLY A 9 7.88 20.30 -12.55
N ALA A 10 7.94 20.53 -11.24
CA ALA A 10 9.20 20.94 -10.61
C ALA A 10 10.16 19.75 -10.46
N ASN A 11 11.43 19.98 -10.79
CA ASN A 11 12.47 18.93 -10.88
C ASN A 11 12.50 17.97 -9.70
N ASN A 12 12.35 18.49 -8.47
CA ASN A 12 12.52 17.68 -7.26
C ASN A 12 11.19 17.20 -6.64
N SER A 13 10.03 17.59 -7.19
CA SER A 13 8.74 17.25 -6.56
C SER A 13 8.51 15.75 -6.46
N VAL A 14 8.90 15.00 -7.50
CA VAL A 14 8.76 13.52 -7.53
C VAL A 14 9.66 12.86 -6.49
N VAL A 15 10.94 13.26 -6.43
CA VAL A 15 11.91 12.65 -5.52
C VAL A 15 11.56 12.95 -4.06
N VAL A 16 11.15 14.20 -3.76
CA VAL A 16 10.73 14.57 -2.41
C VAL A 16 9.49 13.79 -1.99
N TYR A 17 8.50 13.66 -2.88
CA TYR A 17 7.30 12.89 -2.59
C TYR A 17 7.60 11.40 -2.35
N GLN A 18 8.43 10.79 -3.19
CA GLN A 18 8.92 9.42 -2.99
C GLN A 18 9.57 9.26 -1.60
N SER A 19 10.46 10.18 -1.20
CA SER A 19 11.10 10.12 0.12
C SER A 19 10.09 10.19 1.27
N GLN A 20 9.05 11.02 1.15
CA GLN A 20 7.99 11.12 2.14
C GLN A 20 7.15 9.83 2.21
N MET A 21 6.81 9.24 1.07
CA MET A 21 6.07 7.97 1.00
C MET A 21 6.87 6.82 1.59
N THR A 22 8.16 6.71 1.25
CA THR A 22 9.06 5.71 1.82
C THR A 22 9.16 5.88 3.35
N TRP A 23 9.29 7.11 3.85
CA TRP A 23 9.36 7.36 5.30
C TRP A 23 8.05 6.99 6.02
N LEU A 24 6.90 7.34 5.42
CA LEU A 24 5.59 7.05 5.99
C LEU A 24 5.32 5.54 6.10
N LEU A 25 5.76 4.78 5.09
CA LEU A 25 5.50 3.34 4.96
C LEU A 25 6.69 2.47 5.37
N GLN A 26 7.75 3.05 5.97
CA GLN A 26 9.00 2.36 6.25
C GLN A 26 8.85 1.10 7.13
N GLU A 27 7.85 1.05 7.99
CA GLU A 27 7.59 -0.11 8.86
C GLU A 27 6.95 -1.29 8.11
N GLU A 28 6.42 -1.05 6.90
CA GLU A 28 5.72 -2.04 6.08
C GLU A 28 6.55 -2.44 4.83
N ILE A 29 7.58 -1.65 4.49
CA ILE A 29 8.47 -1.87 3.36
C ILE A 29 9.68 -2.70 3.80
N PRO A 30 10.10 -3.73 3.03
CA PRO A 30 9.52 -4.23 1.77
C PRO A 30 8.52 -5.39 1.95
N GLU A 31 8.23 -5.81 3.18
CA GLU A 31 7.53 -7.06 3.50
C GLU A 31 6.07 -7.05 3.06
N SER A 32 5.34 -5.99 3.42
CA SER A 32 3.89 -5.87 3.22
C SER A 32 3.55 -4.94 2.04
N ILE A 33 4.44 -4.01 1.67
CA ILE A 33 4.15 -3.03 0.62
C ILE A 33 5.41 -2.66 -0.18
N GLY A 34 5.22 -2.42 -1.48
CA GLY A 34 6.17 -1.72 -2.34
C GLY A 34 5.62 -0.34 -2.71
N SER A 35 6.50 0.65 -2.85
CA SER A 35 6.11 2.03 -3.15
C SER A 35 6.90 2.57 -4.34
N PHE A 36 6.19 3.13 -5.31
CA PHE A 36 6.73 3.85 -6.46
C PHE A 36 5.92 5.13 -6.71
N VAL A 37 6.47 6.27 -6.29
CA VAL A 37 5.83 7.58 -6.30
C VAL A 37 4.43 7.51 -5.67
N ASP A 38 3.38 7.63 -6.48
CA ASP A 38 1.97 7.60 -6.07
C ASP A 38 1.38 6.19 -6.04
N ASP A 39 2.05 5.21 -6.64
CA ASP A 39 1.57 3.83 -6.74
C ASP A 39 2.15 2.97 -5.62
N GLN A 40 1.27 2.30 -4.87
CA GLN A 40 1.66 1.36 -3.84
C GLN A 40 1.05 -0.02 -4.09
N GLY A 41 1.93 -1.02 -4.16
CA GLY A 41 1.56 -2.42 -4.32
C GLY A 41 1.66 -3.15 -3.00
N MET A 42 0.53 -3.60 -2.45
CA MET A 42 0.56 -4.48 -1.28
C MET A 42 1.02 -5.88 -1.71
N LYS A 43 1.98 -6.44 -0.98
CA LYS A 43 2.38 -7.82 -1.13
C LYS A 43 1.61 -8.63 -0.10
N VAL A 44 1.04 -9.75 -0.54
CA VAL A 44 0.50 -10.72 0.41
C VAL A 44 1.70 -11.25 1.22
N PRO A 45 1.61 -11.27 2.57
CA PRO A 45 2.68 -11.84 3.37
C PRO A 45 3.00 -13.26 2.90
N ARG A 46 4.26 -13.68 3.11
CA ARG A 46 4.77 -15.00 2.69
C ARG A 46 3.99 -16.21 3.28
N SER A 47 3.00 -15.94 4.14
CA SER A 47 2.06 -16.89 4.73
C SER A 47 1.11 -17.58 3.73
N LEU A 48 1.26 -17.36 2.42
CA LEU A 48 0.82 -18.31 1.38
C LEU A 48 1.28 -19.76 1.65
N GLN A 49 2.35 -19.94 2.44
CA GLN A 49 2.80 -21.24 2.93
C GLN A 49 1.86 -21.87 3.97
N ASN A 50 1.09 -21.06 4.70
CA ASN A 50 0.20 -21.52 5.77
C ASN A 50 -1.26 -21.45 5.29
N GLN A 51 -1.66 -22.48 4.56
CA GLN A 51 -3.03 -22.62 4.01
C GLN A 51 -4.13 -22.79 5.07
N GLY A 52 -3.77 -22.77 6.36
CA GLY A 52 -4.68 -22.95 7.48
C GLY A 52 -5.73 -21.85 7.61
N THR A 53 -6.69 -22.14 8.48
CA THR A 53 -7.73 -21.23 8.93
C THR A 53 -7.34 -20.63 10.28
N LEU A 54 -7.97 -19.54 10.69
CA LEU A 54 -7.79 -19.04 12.04
C LEU A 54 -8.34 -20.06 13.06
N PRO A 55 -7.62 -20.37 14.14
CA PRO A 55 -8.14 -21.24 15.21
C PRO A 55 -9.46 -20.75 15.79
N GLU A 56 -9.60 -19.43 15.95
CA GLU A 56 -10.78 -18.75 16.46
C GLU A 56 -11.90 -18.56 15.41
N SER A 57 -11.58 -18.68 14.13
CA SER A 57 -12.54 -18.59 13.04
C SER A 57 -12.14 -19.51 11.88
N PRO A 58 -12.56 -20.78 11.92
CA PRO A 58 -12.24 -21.76 10.89
C PRO A 58 -12.75 -21.38 9.49
N SER A 59 -13.68 -20.42 9.39
CA SER A 59 -14.20 -19.90 8.12
C SER A 59 -13.25 -18.93 7.41
N ILE A 60 -12.29 -18.34 8.12
CA ILE A 60 -11.38 -17.32 7.59
C ILE A 60 -10.00 -17.94 7.37
N ARG A 61 -9.50 -17.83 6.14
CA ARG A 61 -8.12 -18.23 5.82
C ARG A 61 -7.14 -17.27 6.48
N ARG A 62 -6.10 -17.81 7.11
CA ARG A 62 -5.10 -17.04 7.85
C ARG A 62 -4.51 -15.89 7.02
N PHE A 63 -4.17 -16.15 5.75
CA PHE A 63 -3.56 -15.16 4.88
C PHE A 63 -4.51 -13.98 4.55
N ILE A 64 -5.82 -14.22 4.44
CA ILE A 64 -6.81 -13.15 4.20
C ILE A 64 -6.88 -12.22 5.41
N TRP A 65 -6.86 -12.80 6.61
CA TRP A 65 -6.87 -12.04 7.85
C TRP A 65 -5.61 -11.19 8.00
N GLU A 66 -4.43 -11.77 7.80
CA GLU A 66 -3.15 -11.05 7.87
C GLU A 66 -3.09 -9.92 6.84
N TYR A 67 -3.56 -10.16 5.61
CA TYR A 67 -3.71 -9.14 4.59
C TYR A 67 -4.61 -7.99 5.05
N ALA A 68 -5.78 -8.29 5.63
CA ALA A 68 -6.72 -7.28 6.11
C ALA A 68 -6.13 -6.43 7.26
N ILE A 69 -5.35 -7.05 8.16
CA ILE A 69 -4.66 -6.34 9.24
C ILE A 69 -3.60 -5.39 8.68
N ALA A 70 -2.76 -5.86 7.76
CA ALA A 70 -1.73 -5.03 7.11
C ALA A 70 -2.38 -3.87 6.35
N LEU A 71 -3.43 -4.14 5.57
CA LEU A 71 -4.18 -3.12 4.85
C LEU A 71 -4.74 -2.06 5.79
N LYS A 72 -5.36 -2.46 6.90
CA LYS A 72 -5.86 -1.52 7.91
C LYS A 72 -4.75 -0.63 8.46
N GLN A 73 -3.57 -1.18 8.77
CA GLN A 73 -2.44 -0.42 9.31
C GLN A 73 -1.94 0.62 8.30
N ILE A 74 -1.75 0.22 7.04
CA ILE A 74 -1.32 1.10 5.95
C ILE A 74 -2.33 2.22 5.71
N LEU A 75 -3.62 1.90 5.58
CA LEU A 75 -4.68 2.89 5.38
C LEU A 75 -4.74 3.90 6.53
N LEU A 76 -4.55 3.43 7.77
CA LEU A 76 -4.54 4.30 8.94
C LEU A 76 -3.34 5.25 8.95
N ARG A 77 -2.14 4.80 8.55
CA ARG A 77 -0.95 5.66 8.41
C ARG A 77 -1.16 6.74 7.37
N ILE A 78 -1.63 6.36 6.18
CA ILE A 78 -1.94 7.29 5.07
C ILE A 78 -2.96 8.34 5.52
N LYS A 79 -4.05 7.91 6.17
CA LYS A 79 -5.07 8.82 6.71
C LYS A 79 -4.51 9.77 7.76
N LYS A 80 -3.68 9.27 8.70
CA LYS A 80 -3.06 10.10 9.74
C LYS A 80 -2.07 11.13 9.17
N ALA A 81 -1.43 10.82 8.04
CA ALA A 81 -0.56 11.75 7.32
C ALA A 81 -1.33 12.81 6.50
N GLY A 82 -2.68 12.75 6.48
CA GLY A 82 -3.50 13.68 5.70
C GLY A 82 -3.48 13.41 4.19
N LEU A 83 -3.02 12.23 3.78
CA LEU A 83 -3.01 11.78 2.39
C LEU A 83 -4.33 11.09 2.03
N THR A 84 -4.57 10.95 0.73
CA THR A 84 -5.81 10.39 0.18
C THR A 84 -5.51 9.30 -0.83
N ILE A 85 -6.35 8.28 -0.89
CA ILE A 85 -6.29 7.21 -1.89
C ILE A 85 -7.49 7.35 -2.81
N SER A 86 -7.27 7.16 -4.11
CA SER A 86 -8.36 7.14 -5.08
C SER A 86 -9.18 5.86 -4.92
N GLY A 87 -10.40 5.99 -4.37
CA GLY A 87 -11.30 4.83 -4.21
C GLY A 87 -11.67 4.14 -5.52
N SER A 88 -11.76 4.88 -6.62
CA SER A 88 -12.07 4.32 -7.95
C SER A 88 -10.91 3.58 -8.60
N LYS A 89 -9.66 3.88 -8.20
CA LYS A 89 -8.45 3.20 -8.68
C LYS A 89 -7.92 2.16 -7.70
N PHE A 90 -8.46 2.14 -6.49
CA PHE A 90 -8.03 1.23 -5.44
C PHE A 90 -8.53 -0.19 -5.73
N ALA A 91 -7.62 -1.06 -6.12
CA ALA A 91 -7.89 -2.48 -6.34
C ALA A 91 -7.49 -3.28 -5.10
N PHE A 92 -8.41 -4.10 -4.58
CA PHE A 92 -8.19 -4.96 -3.42
C PHE A 92 -8.55 -6.41 -3.75
N CYS A 93 -7.77 -7.37 -3.26
CA CYS A 93 -8.03 -8.81 -3.42
C CYS A 93 -8.27 -9.24 -4.88
N VAL A 94 -7.56 -8.61 -5.82
CA VAL A 94 -7.61 -8.97 -7.25
C VAL A 94 -6.55 -10.03 -7.57
N PRO A 95 -6.82 -10.95 -8.51
CA PRO A 95 -5.86 -11.98 -8.89
C PRO A 95 -4.66 -11.42 -9.67
N ALA A 96 -4.81 -10.23 -10.26
CA ALA A 96 -3.75 -9.51 -10.93
C ALA A 96 -3.98 -8.00 -10.81
N LEU A 97 -2.89 -7.23 -10.76
CA LEU A 97 -2.90 -5.77 -10.63
C LEU A 97 -2.01 -5.15 -11.71
N GLU A 98 -2.50 -4.09 -12.36
CA GLU A 98 -1.66 -3.26 -13.23
C GLU A 98 -0.85 -2.29 -12.35
N MET A 99 0.47 -2.46 -12.33
CA MET A 99 1.40 -1.62 -11.58
C MET A 99 2.53 -1.15 -12.48
N VAL A 100 2.73 0.18 -12.57
CA VAL A 100 3.85 0.81 -13.30
C VAL A 100 3.97 0.27 -14.74
N GLY A 101 2.83 0.00 -15.39
CA GLY A 101 2.76 -0.53 -16.77
C GLY A 101 2.95 -2.04 -16.92
N HIS A 102 2.97 -2.79 -15.82
CA HIS A 102 3.06 -4.26 -15.83
C HIS A 102 1.90 -4.90 -15.08
N VAL A 103 1.36 -6.00 -15.60
CA VAL A 103 0.38 -6.82 -14.89
C VAL A 103 1.13 -7.81 -14.01
N VAL A 104 0.90 -7.75 -12.70
CA VAL A 104 1.50 -8.61 -11.68
C VAL A 104 0.46 -9.43 -10.92
#